data_AF-A0A239CS12-F1
#
_entry.id   AF-A0A239CS12-F1
#
_cell.length_a   1.000
_cell.length_b   1.000
_cell.length_c   1.000
_cell.angle_alpha   90.00
_cell.angle_beta   90.00
_cell.angle_gamma   90.00
#
_symmetry.space_group_name_H-M   'P 1'
#
loop_
_entity.id
_entity.type
_entity.pdbx_description
1 polymer ?
#
loop_
_entity_poly.entity_id
_entity_poly.type
_entity_poly.pdbx_seq_one_letter_code
_entity_poly.pdbx_strand_id
1 'polypeptide(L)'
;MDVVDFAYELETMLEGYPSMEPEYTLAHMSVLLREEPTEPTGRAMLVALWASRWYIKWRSTSEGDFDDYIDNAAQAGTVLRGLPCNAPERHSHTSLGDEAGPAEAGAIAASIIDAEAWSSAEPDAAVDAAKIEKYGCPAFLAMLAAEVVRDLEAAKQERFLVPATGHLDERYAADPDAFPADLERQRSTTIDPDAQAASVWAARRLRDDVPPDERACLALAVCFMVEAGRFGSPAPGVIRFFHDALTSLDPTAGSCDHAEGHPSLDLKDTPEHLRSRTPGALCSRRVTEEVDKAINAMVEHLDPDGGEGLRDHS
;
A
#
# COMPACT_ATOMS: atom_id res chain seq x y z
N MET A 1 -13.61 3.10 23.40
CA MET A 1 -13.92 1.74 22.93
C MET A 1 -13.72 0.84 24.12
N ASP A 2 -14.70 0.02 24.50
CA ASP A 2 -14.45 -0.98 25.55
C ASP A 2 -13.67 -2.18 24.98
N VAL A 3 -13.23 -3.09 25.85
CA VAL A 3 -12.39 -4.23 25.47
C VAL A 3 -13.09 -5.20 24.52
N VAL A 4 -14.40 -5.38 24.65
CA VAL A 4 -15.18 -6.32 23.85
C VAL A 4 -15.40 -5.73 22.46
N ASP A 5 -15.76 -4.46 22.39
CA ASP A 5 -15.85 -3.71 21.13
C ASP A 5 -14.50 -3.77 20.38
N PHE A 6 -13.39 -3.48 21.07
CA PHE A 6 -12.06 -3.53 20.47
C PHE A 6 -11.71 -4.91 19.91
N ALA A 7 -11.98 -5.95 20.68
CA ALA A 7 -11.66 -7.31 20.30
C ALA A 7 -12.47 -7.77 19.08
N TYR A 8 -13.76 -7.45 19.04
CA TYR A 8 -14.63 -7.74 17.90
C TYR A 8 -14.18 -7.02 16.62
N GLU A 9 -13.83 -5.74 16.74
CA GLU A 9 -13.33 -4.95 15.61
C GLU A 9 -11.98 -5.47 15.10
N LEU A 10 -11.09 -5.86 16.00
CA LEU A 10 -9.83 -6.49 15.64
C LEU A 10 -10.07 -7.84 14.95
N GLU A 11 -10.95 -8.69 15.48
CA GLU A 11 -11.28 -9.99 14.91
C GLU A 11 -11.83 -9.86 13.48
N THR A 12 -12.86 -9.04 13.29
CA THR A 12 -13.46 -8.81 11.96
C THR A 12 -12.44 -8.25 10.95
N MET A 13 -11.54 -7.36 11.39
CA MET A 13 -10.43 -6.89 10.57
C MET A 13 -9.46 -8.04 10.21
N LEU A 14 -9.11 -8.90 11.17
CA LEU A 14 -8.21 -10.04 10.98
C LEU A 14 -8.81 -11.16 10.10
N GLU A 15 -10.13 -11.23 10.00
CA GLU A 15 -10.86 -12.08 9.04
C GLU A 15 -10.95 -11.46 7.64
N GLY A 16 -10.60 -10.17 7.51
CA GLY A 16 -10.66 -9.42 6.26
C GLY A 16 -12.01 -8.78 5.96
N TYR A 17 -12.94 -8.78 6.92
CA TYR A 17 -14.29 -8.23 6.82
C TYR A 17 -14.57 -7.26 7.98
N PRO A 18 -13.83 -6.14 8.09
CA PRO A 18 -13.94 -5.23 9.22
C PRO A 18 -15.37 -4.68 9.35
N SER A 19 -15.90 -4.60 10.58
CA SER A 19 -17.23 -4.03 10.86
C SER A 19 -17.24 -2.51 10.87
N MET A 20 -16.11 -1.87 11.17
CA MET A 20 -15.89 -0.42 11.06
C MET A 20 -14.73 -0.08 10.11
N GLU A 21 -14.47 1.21 9.93
CA GLU A 21 -13.28 1.71 9.24
C GLU A 21 -12.00 1.27 9.98
N PRO A 22 -11.18 0.38 9.40
CA PRO A 22 -9.98 -0.15 10.04
C PRO A 22 -8.97 0.91 10.43
N GLU A 23 -8.89 1.99 9.65
CA GLU A 23 -7.97 3.12 9.85
C GLU A 23 -8.18 3.73 11.23
N TYR A 24 -9.43 3.84 11.69
CA TYR A 24 -9.74 4.33 13.02
C TYR A 24 -9.21 3.41 14.12
N THR A 25 -9.43 2.10 13.98
CA THR A 25 -8.99 1.10 14.96
C THR A 25 -7.45 1.04 14.99
N LEU A 26 -6.79 1.04 13.84
CA LEU A 26 -5.32 1.03 13.74
C LEU A 26 -4.69 2.33 14.29
N ALA A 27 -5.25 3.50 13.97
CA ALA A 27 -4.82 4.77 14.53
C ALA A 27 -4.99 4.79 16.06
N HIS A 28 -6.11 4.27 16.58
CA HIS A 28 -6.35 4.15 18.02
C HIS A 28 -5.31 3.25 18.70
N MET A 29 -5.01 2.08 18.12
CA MET A 29 -3.95 1.18 18.62
C MET A 29 -2.60 1.90 18.67
N SER A 30 -2.26 2.62 17.60
CA SER A 30 -1.00 3.35 17.47
C SER A 30 -0.83 4.43 18.54
N VAL A 31 -1.88 5.22 18.79
CA VAL A 31 -1.89 6.27 19.83
C VAL A 31 -1.70 5.67 21.23
N LEU A 32 -2.48 4.65 21.57
CA LEU A 32 -2.40 3.98 22.88
C LEU A 32 -1.05 3.30 23.10
N LEU A 33 -0.48 2.68 22.07
CA LEU A 33 0.86 2.10 22.11
C LEU A 33 1.93 3.16 22.40
N ARG A 34 1.82 4.33 21.80
CA ARG A 34 2.74 5.46 22.02
C ARG A 34 2.63 6.04 23.42
N GLU A 35 1.41 6.20 23.94
CA GLU A 35 1.15 6.87 25.21
C GLU A 35 1.44 5.98 26.42
N GLU A 36 1.14 4.68 26.33
CA GLU A 36 1.19 3.77 27.47
C GLU A 36 1.91 2.43 27.16
N PRO A 37 3.13 2.44 26.58
CA PRO A 37 3.79 1.21 26.09
C PRO A 37 4.06 0.18 27.19
N THR A 38 4.06 0.59 28.46
CA THR A 38 4.31 -0.28 29.61
C THR A 38 3.05 -0.79 30.28
N GLU A 39 1.89 -0.18 30.04
CA GLU A 39 0.63 -0.58 30.66
C GLU A 39 -0.01 -1.77 29.91
N PRO A 40 -0.90 -2.55 30.55
CA PRO A 40 -1.58 -3.67 29.90
C PRO A 40 -2.21 -3.28 28.57
N THR A 41 -2.86 -2.11 28.50
CA THR A 41 -3.46 -1.57 27.28
C THR A 41 -2.44 -1.38 26.16
N GLY A 42 -1.37 -0.63 26.36
CA GLY A 42 -0.37 -0.41 25.31
C GLY A 42 0.36 -1.71 24.90
N ARG A 43 0.59 -2.63 25.84
CA ARG A 43 1.12 -3.97 25.53
C ARG A 43 0.18 -4.75 24.63
N ALA A 44 -1.12 -4.74 24.91
CA ALA A 44 -2.14 -5.35 24.07
C ALA A 44 -2.17 -4.72 22.67
N MET A 45 -2.04 -3.39 22.57
CA MET A 45 -1.99 -2.71 21.27
C MET A 45 -0.81 -3.14 20.41
N LEU A 46 0.36 -3.43 21.01
CA LEU A 46 1.49 -3.96 20.25
C LEU A 46 1.21 -5.36 19.68
N VAL A 47 0.54 -6.22 20.45
CA VAL A 47 0.12 -7.55 19.99
C VAL A 47 -0.90 -7.42 18.86
N ALA A 48 -1.88 -6.54 19.01
CA ALA A 48 -2.88 -6.27 17.99
C ALA A 48 -2.26 -5.70 16.70
N LEU A 49 -1.31 -4.75 16.83
CA LEU A 49 -0.58 -4.19 15.69
C LEU A 49 0.25 -5.24 14.96
N TRP A 50 0.88 -6.16 15.70
CA TRP A 50 1.55 -7.30 15.09
C TRP A 50 0.56 -8.20 14.35
N ALA A 51 -0.59 -8.51 14.94
CA ALA A 51 -1.60 -9.37 14.32
C ALA A 51 -2.14 -8.73 13.02
N SER A 52 -2.32 -7.41 13.00
CA SER A 52 -2.91 -6.66 11.89
C SER A 52 -1.91 -6.25 10.80
N ARG A 53 -0.62 -6.56 10.93
CA ARG A 53 0.42 -6.14 9.95
C ARG A 53 0.14 -6.56 8.50
N TRP A 54 -0.49 -7.72 8.30
CA TRP A 54 -0.90 -8.16 6.95
C TRP A 54 -2.01 -7.27 6.40
N TYR A 55 -2.94 -6.84 7.24
CA TYR A 55 -4.03 -5.95 6.88
C TYR A 55 -3.46 -4.59 6.50
N ILE A 56 -2.60 -4.01 7.33
CA ILE A 56 -1.89 -2.75 7.06
C ILE A 56 -1.17 -2.83 5.71
N LYS A 57 -0.40 -3.89 5.48
CA LYS A 57 0.27 -4.13 4.19
C LYS A 57 -0.70 -4.06 3.02
N TRP A 58 -1.84 -4.75 3.06
CA TRP A 58 -2.70 -4.85 1.88
C TRP A 58 -3.70 -3.71 1.72
N ARG A 59 -4.11 -3.08 2.81
CA ARG A 59 -5.26 -2.16 2.83
C ARG A 59 -4.90 -0.70 3.06
N SER A 60 -3.83 -0.38 3.78
CA SER A 60 -3.45 1.02 4.01
C SER A 60 -2.89 1.66 2.73
N THR A 61 -3.42 2.84 2.39
CA THR A 61 -3.01 3.67 1.25
C THR A 61 -2.15 4.87 1.65
N SER A 62 -2.06 5.17 2.95
CA SER A 62 -1.33 6.30 3.50
C SER A 62 0.09 5.91 3.88
N GLU A 63 1.08 6.57 3.27
CA GLU A 63 2.50 6.38 3.64
C GLU A 63 2.79 6.90 5.06
N GLY A 64 2.08 7.95 5.49
CA GLY A 64 2.22 8.54 6.81
C GLY A 64 1.75 7.60 7.92
N ASP A 65 0.71 6.80 7.67
CA ASP A 65 0.23 5.79 8.63
C ASP A 65 1.31 4.74 8.90
N PHE A 66 2.01 4.30 7.84
CA PHE A 66 3.15 3.38 8.00
C PHE A 66 4.24 4.00 8.87
N ASP A 67 4.59 5.27 8.64
CA ASP A 67 5.58 5.98 9.45
C ASP A 67 5.16 6.04 10.92
N ASP A 68 3.91 6.41 11.20
CA ASP A 68 3.39 6.47 12.57
C ASP A 68 3.42 5.08 13.25
N TYR A 69 2.99 4.02 12.56
CA TYR A 69 3.01 2.66 13.11
C TYR A 69 4.43 2.16 13.37
N ILE A 70 5.37 2.41 12.44
CA ILE A 70 6.77 2.04 12.56
C ILE A 70 7.42 2.78 13.74
N ASP A 71 7.27 4.10 13.81
CA ASP A 71 7.87 4.93 14.85
C ASP A 71 7.33 4.58 16.23
N ASN A 72 6.02 4.42 16.37
CA ASN A 72 5.39 4.07 17.65
C ASN A 72 5.78 2.66 18.11
N ALA A 73 5.86 1.67 17.19
CA ALA A 73 6.35 0.34 17.51
C ALA A 73 7.83 0.35 17.90
N ALA A 74 8.68 1.10 17.20
CA ALA A 74 10.10 1.23 17.50
C ALA A 74 10.34 1.89 18.88
N GLN A 75 9.58 2.94 19.19
CA GLN A 75 9.62 3.62 20.48
C GLN A 75 9.18 2.68 21.61
N ALA A 76 8.03 2.02 21.46
CA ALA A 76 7.54 1.05 22.43
C ALA A 76 8.56 -0.08 22.65
N GLY A 77 9.12 -0.63 21.58
CA GLY A 77 10.16 -1.66 21.65
C GLY A 77 11.41 -1.20 22.41
N THR A 78 11.81 0.06 22.27
CA THR A 78 12.93 0.65 23.02
C THR A 78 12.62 0.73 24.52
N VAL A 79 11.43 1.21 24.88
CA VAL A 79 10.98 1.31 26.29
C VAL A 79 10.91 -0.08 26.92
N LEU A 80 10.27 -1.04 26.24
CA LEU A 80 10.06 -2.41 26.71
C LEU A 80 11.37 -3.18 26.89
N ARG A 81 12.37 -2.95 26.02
CA ARG A 81 13.70 -3.55 26.15
C ARG A 81 14.44 -3.11 27.42
N GLY A 82 14.12 -1.93 27.95
CA GLY A 82 14.67 -1.44 29.21
C GLY A 82 14.07 -2.09 30.46
N LEU A 83 12.99 -2.87 30.32
CA LEU A 83 12.30 -3.51 31.43
C LEU A 83 12.78 -4.97 31.61
N PRO A 84 12.82 -5.46 32.86
CA PRO A 84 13.18 -6.85 33.12
C PRO A 84 12.10 -7.82 32.60
N CYS A 85 12.51 -9.02 32.22
CA CYS A 85 11.60 -10.13 32.02
C CYS A 85 11.00 -10.56 33.37
N ASN A 86 9.69 -10.67 33.45
CA ASN A 86 8.99 -11.06 34.68
C ASN A 86 9.14 -12.56 34.99
N ALA A 87 9.46 -13.40 34.00
CA ALA A 87 9.53 -14.84 34.16
C ALA A 87 10.46 -15.53 33.13
N PRO A 88 11.78 -15.28 33.17
CA PRO A 88 12.72 -15.76 32.15
C PRO A 88 12.82 -17.29 32.05
N GLU A 89 12.40 -18.02 33.08
CA GLU A 89 12.40 -19.49 33.10
C GLU A 89 11.05 -20.10 32.67
N ARG A 90 9.99 -19.28 32.50
CA ARG A 90 8.63 -19.77 32.22
C ARG A 90 8.22 -19.72 30.76
N HIS A 91 8.90 -18.92 29.94
CA HIS A 91 8.60 -18.80 28.51
C HIS A 91 9.84 -18.48 27.70
N SER A 92 9.90 -18.99 26.47
CA SER A 92 10.92 -18.59 25.50
C SER A 92 10.58 -17.23 24.89
N HIS A 93 11.62 -16.46 24.58
CA HIS A 93 11.51 -15.26 23.73
C HIS A 93 11.85 -15.61 22.27
N THR A 94 11.32 -16.72 21.75
CA THR A 94 11.48 -17.07 20.32
C THR A 94 10.38 -16.41 19.48
N SER A 95 10.68 -16.14 18.21
CA SER A 95 9.75 -15.57 17.22
C SER A 95 8.44 -16.38 17.14
N LEU A 96 7.34 -15.68 16.86
CA LEU A 96 5.98 -16.21 16.81
C LEU A 96 5.65 -17.08 15.61
N GLY A 97 6.58 -17.24 14.66
CA GLY A 97 6.33 -17.84 13.34
C GLY A 97 5.54 -19.16 13.32
N ASP A 98 5.51 -19.92 14.42
CA ASP A 98 4.90 -21.24 14.47
C ASP A 98 3.79 -21.44 15.54
N GLU A 99 3.54 -20.51 16.47
CA GLU A 99 2.72 -20.81 17.67
C GLU A 99 1.31 -20.21 17.71
N ALA A 100 1.08 -19.02 17.14
CA ALA A 100 -0.24 -18.38 17.14
C ALA A 100 -0.54 -17.69 15.81
N GLY A 101 -1.73 -17.96 15.26
CA GLY A 101 -2.23 -17.26 14.09
C GLY A 101 -2.70 -15.83 14.43
N PRO A 102 -2.95 -14.96 13.42
CA PRO A 102 -3.41 -13.60 13.64
C PRO A 102 -4.67 -13.51 14.52
N ALA A 103 -5.69 -14.34 14.28
CA ALA A 103 -6.93 -14.35 15.07
C ALA A 103 -6.68 -14.66 16.56
N GLU A 104 -5.81 -15.64 16.84
CA GLU A 104 -5.44 -15.97 18.22
C GLU A 104 -4.68 -14.82 18.91
N ALA A 105 -3.80 -14.13 18.18
CA ALA A 105 -3.13 -12.93 18.71
C ALA A 105 -4.12 -11.81 19.02
N GLY A 106 -5.24 -11.69 18.29
CA GLY A 106 -6.34 -10.78 18.62
C GLY A 106 -7.00 -11.11 19.95
N ALA A 107 -7.37 -12.38 20.17
CA ALA A 107 -7.93 -12.83 21.45
C ALA A 107 -6.95 -12.66 22.62
N ILE A 108 -5.65 -12.87 22.37
CA ILE A 108 -4.58 -12.62 23.36
C ILE A 108 -4.54 -11.12 23.72
N ALA A 109 -4.58 -10.23 22.73
CA ALA A 109 -4.59 -8.78 22.97
C ALA A 109 -5.77 -8.35 23.85
N ALA A 110 -6.98 -8.81 23.54
CA ALA A 110 -8.17 -8.57 24.36
C ALA A 110 -7.99 -9.08 25.80
N SER A 111 -7.46 -10.28 25.95
CA SER A 111 -7.23 -10.93 27.25
C SER A 111 -6.14 -10.26 28.10
N ILE A 112 -5.18 -9.57 27.49
CA ILE A 112 -4.18 -8.77 28.22
C ILE A 112 -4.83 -7.54 28.88
N ILE A 113 -5.85 -6.96 28.25
CA ILE A 113 -6.58 -5.81 28.79
C ILE A 113 -7.50 -6.27 29.92
N ASP A 114 -8.39 -7.22 29.62
CA ASP A 114 -9.35 -7.76 30.59
C ASP A 114 -9.79 -9.19 30.19
N ALA A 115 -9.11 -10.18 30.77
CA ALA A 115 -9.39 -11.60 30.52
C ALA A 115 -10.79 -12.05 31.01
N GLU A 116 -11.33 -11.44 32.07
CA GLU A 116 -12.63 -11.82 32.62
C GLU A 116 -13.76 -11.31 31.72
N ALA A 117 -13.68 -10.05 31.30
CA ALA A 117 -14.63 -9.47 30.35
C ALA A 117 -14.61 -10.24 29.01
N TRP A 118 -13.41 -10.51 28.47
CA TRP A 118 -13.30 -11.24 27.20
C TRP A 118 -13.83 -12.67 27.31
N SER A 119 -13.43 -13.44 28.33
CA SER A 119 -13.91 -14.82 28.50
C SER A 119 -15.42 -14.90 28.78
N SER A 120 -16.01 -13.85 29.34
CA SER A 120 -17.46 -13.76 29.55
C SER A 120 -18.22 -13.48 28.24
N ALA A 121 -17.65 -12.69 27.35
CA ALA A 121 -18.22 -12.36 26.05
C ALA A 121 -18.05 -13.52 25.05
N GLU A 122 -16.84 -14.10 24.98
CA GLU A 122 -16.46 -15.16 24.05
C GLU A 122 -15.87 -16.38 24.80
N PRO A 123 -16.73 -17.24 25.42
CA PRO A 123 -16.27 -18.36 26.23
C PRO A 123 -15.42 -19.38 25.46
N ASP A 124 -15.68 -19.53 24.16
CA ASP A 124 -14.95 -20.45 23.28
C ASP A 124 -13.59 -19.87 22.82
N ALA A 125 -13.35 -18.57 23.02
CA ALA A 125 -12.12 -17.86 22.71
C ALA A 125 -11.22 -17.62 23.94
N ALA A 126 -11.46 -18.36 25.04
CA ALA A 126 -10.68 -18.25 26.27
C ALA A 126 -9.19 -18.54 26.01
N VAL A 127 -8.34 -17.58 26.34
CA VAL A 127 -6.89 -17.67 26.18
C VAL A 127 -6.26 -18.25 27.45
N ASP A 128 -5.38 -19.22 27.28
CA ASP A 128 -4.62 -19.78 28.39
C ASP A 128 -3.77 -18.71 29.11
N ALA A 129 -3.77 -18.75 30.44
CA ALA A 129 -3.09 -17.75 31.26
C ALA A 129 -1.58 -17.68 31.00
N ALA A 130 -0.92 -18.79 30.62
CA ALA A 130 0.50 -18.77 30.29
C ALA A 130 0.76 -18.03 28.96
N LYS A 131 -0.17 -18.06 28.01
CA LYS A 131 -0.09 -17.25 26.78
C LYS A 131 -0.24 -15.77 27.11
N ILE A 132 -1.21 -15.40 27.96
CA ILE A 132 -1.37 -14.01 28.42
C ILE A 132 -0.09 -13.53 29.13
N GLU A 133 0.50 -14.35 30.02
CA GLU A 133 1.76 -14.01 30.70
C GLU A 133 2.93 -13.84 29.73
N LYS A 134 3.06 -14.74 28.74
CA LYS A 134 4.11 -14.67 27.70
C LYS A 134 3.97 -13.40 26.87
N TYR A 135 2.78 -13.11 26.35
CA TYR A 135 2.53 -11.93 25.52
C TYR A 135 2.46 -10.63 26.31
N GLY A 136 2.25 -10.70 27.63
CA GLY A 136 2.40 -9.55 28.53
C GLY A 136 3.86 -9.27 28.93
N CYS A 137 4.81 -10.13 28.58
CA CYS A 137 6.21 -9.99 28.98
C CYS A 137 6.93 -8.87 28.18
N PRO A 138 7.59 -7.90 28.84
CA PRO A 138 8.26 -6.81 28.15
C PRO A 138 9.36 -7.26 27.18
N ALA A 139 10.16 -8.26 27.55
CA ALA A 139 11.23 -8.76 26.68
C ALA A 139 10.69 -9.41 25.40
N PHE A 140 9.59 -10.16 25.53
CA PHE A 140 8.89 -10.77 24.40
C PHE A 140 8.29 -9.70 23.48
N LEU A 141 7.59 -8.72 24.07
CA LEU A 141 6.98 -7.60 23.34
C LEU A 141 8.03 -6.73 22.64
N ALA A 142 9.20 -6.51 23.23
CA ALA A 142 10.29 -5.78 22.57
C ALA A 142 10.78 -6.48 21.29
N MET A 143 10.75 -7.82 21.25
CA MET A 143 11.02 -8.57 20.03
C MET A 143 9.88 -8.46 19.03
N LEU A 144 8.64 -8.51 19.51
CA LEU A 144 7.46 -8.34 18.69
C LEU A 144 7.45 -6.98 17.98
N ALA A 145 7.78 -5.90 18.69
CA ALA A 145 7.97 -4.57 18.12
C ALA A 145 9.03 -4.56 17.03
N ALA A 146 10.16 -5.25 17.21
CA ALA A 146 11.19 -5.32 16.17
C ALA A 146 10.71 -6.09 14.92
N GLU A 147 9.88 -7.13 15.09
CA GLU A 147 9.23 -7.80 13.96
C GLU A 147 8.24 -6.88 13.24
N VAL A 148 7.39 -6.17 13.98
CA VAL A 148 6.44 -5.19 13.41
C VAL A 148 7.18 -4.14 12.59
N VAL A 149 8.21 -3.51 13.15
CA VAL A 149 9.02 -2.50 12.47
C VAL A 149 9.58 -3.05 11.16
N ARG A 150 10.25 -4.21 11.20
CA ARG A 150 10.84 -4.83 10.01
C ARG A 150 9.79 -5.16 8.95
N ASP A 151 8.68 -5.76 9.35
CA ASP A 151 7.64 -6.21 8.43
C ASP A 151 6.90 -5.01 7.80
N LEU A 152 6.65 -3.95 8.58
CA LEU A 152 6.04 -2.71 8.08
C LEU A 152 7.00 -1.88 7.23
N GLU A 153 8.29 -1.82 7.56
CA GLU A 153 9.31 -1.17 6.70
C GLU A 153 9.40 -1.86 5.34
N ALA A 154 9.42 -3.21 5.33
CA ALA A 154 9.41 -3.98 4.10
C ALA A 154 8.12 -3.75 3.28
N ALA A 155 6.96 -3.75 3.94
CA ALA A 155 5.69 -3.45 3.29
C ALA A 155 5.62 -1.99 2.78
N LYS A 156 6.16 -1.02 3.51
CA LYS A 156 6.26 0.38 3.08
C LYS A 156 7.10 0.49 1.82
N GLN A 157 8.27 -0.16 1.79
CA GLN A 157 9.13 -0.19 0.61
C GLN A 157 8.42 -0.82 -0.59
N GLU A 158 7.74 -1.95 -0.39
CA GLU A 158 6.98 -2.63 -1.46
C GLU A 158 5.84 -1.75 -2.01
N ARG A 159 5.19 -0.94 -1.16
CA ARG A 159 3.98 -0.19 -1.52
C ARG A 159 4.20 1.23 -1.98
N PHE A 160 5.22 1.90 -1.48
CA PHE A 160 5.43 3.33 -1.71
C PHE A 160 6.70 3.62 -2.49
N LEU A 161 7.66 2.69 -2.54
CA LEU A 161 8.84 2.86 -3.37
C LEU A 161 8.53 2.51 -4.83
N VAL A 162 8.91 3.40 -5.74
CA VAL A 162 8.82 3.15 -7.17
C VAL A 162 9.98 2.23 -7.59
N PRO A 163 9.72 1.13 -8.33
CA PRO A 163 10.78 0.25 -8.82
C PRO A 163 11.81 0.99 -9.68
N ALA A 164 13.08 0.63 -9.52
CA ALA A 164 14.16 1.21 -10.32
C ALA A 164 14.13 0.68 -11.76
N THR A 165 13.94 1.58 -12.74
CA THR A 165 13.80 1.23 -14.16
C THR A 165 14.95 1.68 -15.05
N GLY A 166 16.06 2.16 -14.48
CA GLY A 166 17.21 2.65 -15.27
C GLY A 166 17.84 1.61 -16.21
N HIS A 167 17.78 0.33 -15.84
CA HIS A 167 18.26 -0.77 -16.69
C HIS A 167 17.44 -0.93 -18.00
N LEU A 168 16.23 -0.38 -18.06
CA LEU A 168 15.37 -0.43 -19.25
C LEU A 168 15.77 0.60 -20.31
N ASP A 169 16.55 1.63 -19.97
CA ASP A 169 17.04 2.62 -20.94
C ASP A 169 17.89 1.97 -22.03
N GLU A 170 18.87 1.16 -21.62
CA GLU A 170 19.75 0.44 -22.54
C GLU A 170 18.97 -0.63 -23.33
N ARG A 171 18.02 -1.32 -22.66
CA ARG A 171 17.21 -2.37 -23.29
C ARG A 171 16.33 -1.81 -24.40
N TYR A 172 15.58 -0.74 -24.13
CA TYR A 172 14.65 -0.16 -25.10
C TYR A 172 15.35 0.67 -26.18
N ALA A 173 16.56 1.18 -25.90
CA ALA A 173 17.41 1.75 -26.94
C ALA A 173 17.97 0.68 -27.90
N ALA A 174 18.34 -0.49 -27.38
CA ALA A 174 18.88 -1.59 -28.18
C ALA A 174 17.80 -2.35 -28.98
N ASP A 175 16.62 -2.54 -28.36
CA ASP A 175 15.47 -3.20 -28.96
C ASP A 175 14.22 -2.33 -28.76
N PRO A 176 13.90 -1.47 -29.75
CA PRO A 176 12.77 -0.56 -29.63
C PRO A 176 11.39 -1.26 -29.66
N ASP A 177 11.32 -2.54 -30.05
CA ASP A 177 10.10 -3.36 -30.01
C ASP A 177 9.89 -4.03 -28.64
N ALA A 178 10.91 -4.05 -27.78
CA ALA A 178 10.81 -4.62 -26.43
C ALA A 178 9.85 -3.83 -25.52
N PHE A 179 9.76 -2.51 -25.68
CA PHE A 179 8.85 -1.69 -24.87
C PHE A 179 7.36 -2.01 -25.14
N PRO A 180 6.87 -1.98 -26.40
CA PRO A 180 5.52 -2.46 -26.72
C PRO A 180 5.29 -3.91 -26.29
N ALA A 181 6.29 -4.79 -26.47
CA ALA A 181 6.16 -6.20 -26.10
C ALA A 181 6.00 -6.42 -24.58
N ASP A 182 6.67 -5.62 -23.75
CA ASP A 182 6.49 -5.69 -22.29
C ASP A 182 5.09 -5.21 -21.89
N LEU A 183 4.56 -4.15 -22.51
CA LEU A 183 3.20 -3.67 -22.25
C LEU A 183 2.12 -4.69 -22.62
N GLU A 184 2.27 -5.43 -23.72
CA GLU A 184 1.32 -6.48 -24.14
C GLU A 184 1.18 -7.65 -23.16
N ARG A 185 2.09 -7.76 -22.19
CA ARG A 185 1.99 -8.78 -21.15
C ARG A 185 0.85 -8.47 -20.19
N GLN A 186 0.42 -7.22 -20.10
CA GLN A 186 -0.76 -6.82 -19.34
C GLN A 186 -2.05 -7.27 -20.06
N ARG A 187 -2.43 -8.54 -19.86
CA ARG A 187 -3.59 -9.18 -20.52
C ARG A 187 -4.77 -9.40 -19.60
N SER A 188 -4.58 -9.20 -18.31
CA SER A 188 -5.58 -9.50 -17.28
C SER A 188 -5.68 -8.33 -16.29
N THR A 189 -6.57 -8.46 -15.31
CA THR A 189 -6.71 -7.50 -14.22
C THR A 189 -5.56 -7.58 -13.22
N THR A 190 -4.84 -8.70 -13.14
CA THR A 190 -3.64 -8.83 -12.31
C THR A 190 -2.47 -8.13 -12.98
N ILE A 191 -1.73 -7.32 -12.22
CA ILE A 191 -0.58 -6.58 -12.73
C ILE A 191 0.57 -7.53 -13.10
N ASP A 192 1.01 -7.46 -14.36
CA ASP A 192 2.25 -8.12 -14.79
C ASP A 192 3.46 -7.24 -14.39
N PRO A 193 4.46 -7.79 -13.68
CA PRO A 193 5.61 -6.99 -13.22
C PRO A 193 6.40 -6.31 -14.35
N ASP A 194 6.51 -6.96 -15.52
CA ASP A 194 7.28 -6.41 -16.64
C ASP A 194 6.49 -5.27 -17.31
N ALA A 195 5.17 -5.41 -17.46
CA ALA A 195 4.31 -4.34 -17.97
C ALA A 195 4.27 -3.13 -17.02
N GLN A 196 4.23 -3.37 -15.71
CA GLN A 196 4.35 -2.29 -14.71
C GLN A 196 5.71 -1.61 -14.81
N ALA A 197 6.80 -2.37 -14.90
CA ALA A 197 8.15 -1.81 -15.05
C ALA A 197 8.29 -0.97 -16.32
N ALA A 198 7.71 -1.41 -17.44
CA ALA A 198 7.67 -0.65 -18.70
C ALA A 198 6.91 0.68 -18.54
N SER A 199 5.79 0.67 -17.82
CA SER A 199 4.97 1.86 -17.57
C SER A 199 5.64 2.83 -16.58
N VAL A 200 6.31 2.31 -15.55
CA VAL A 200 7.16 3.10 -14.63
C VAL A 200 8.35 3.71 -15.38
N TRP A 201 8.95 2.96 -16.30
CA TRP A 201 9.98 3.50 -17.19
C TRP A 201 9.43 4.66 -18.03
N ALA A 202 8.25 4.49 -18.63
CA ALA A 202 7.61 5.53 -19.44
C ALA A 202 7.29 6.78 -18.61
N ALA A 203 6.72 6.63 -17.42
CA ALA A 203 6.43 7.72 -16.50
C ALA A 203 7.70 8.46 -16.05
N ARG A 204 8.80 7.73 -15.74
CA ARG A 204 10.10 8.35 -15.46
C ARG A 204 10.57 9.18 -16.64
N ARG A 205 10.50 8.61 -17.84
CA ARG A 205 10.97 9.28 -19.06
C ARG A 205 10.13 10.51 -19.40
N LEU A 206 8.81 10.50 -19.15
CA LEU A 206 7.93 11.68 -19.29
C LEU A 206 8.31 12.84 -18.37
N ARG A 207 8.79 12.54 -17.16
CA ARG A 207 9.25 13.56 -16.20
C ARG A 207 10.60 14.16 -16.59
N ASP A 208 11.36 13.46 -17.43
CA ASP A 208 12.58 13.97 -18.04
C ASP A 208 12.25 14.77 -19.32
N ASP A 209 13.22 15.53 -19.84
CA ASP A 209 13.04 16.23 -21.12
C ASP A 209 13.00 15.20 -22.28
N VAL A 210 11.79 14.94 -22.78
CA VAL A 210 11.53 14.06 -23.94
C VAL A 210 11.07 14.85 -25.16
N PRO A 211 11.52 14.43 -26.36
CA PRO A 211 11.01 14.95 -27.61
C PRO A 211 9.47 14.93 -27.68
N PRO A 212 8.81 15.96 -28.25
CA PRO A 212 7.35 16.02 -28.32
C PRO A 212 6.69 14.82 -29.01
N ASP A 213 7.38 14.19 -29.96
CA ASP A 213 6.93 13.02 -30.71
C ASP A 213 6.92 11.73 -29.88
N GLU A 214 7.78 11.61 -28.87
CA GLU A 214 7.79 10.46 -27.95
C GLU A 214 6.76 10.62 -26.82
N ARG A 215 6.45 11.86 -26.44
CA ARG A 215 5.62 12.20 -25.28
C ARG A 215 4.23 11.56 -25.31
N ALA A 216 3.56 11.59 -26.47
CA ALA A 216 2.23 11.00 -26.63
C ALA A 216 2.23 9.48 -26.38
N CYS A 217 3.20 8.79 -26.95
CA CYS A 217 3.40 7.35 -26.80
C CYS A 217 3.64 6.96 -25.34
N LEU A 218 4.54 7.67 -24.66
CA LEU A 218 4.85 7.41 -23.27
C LEU A 218 3.64 7.70 -22.36
N ALA A 219 2.89 8.77 -22.61
CA ALA A 219 1.67 9.08 -21.86
C ALA A 219 0.61 7.98 -22.00
N LEU A 220 0.40 7.45 -23.21
CA LEU A 220 -0.54 6.35 -23.43
C LEU A 220 -0.13 5.07 -22.72
N ALA A 221 1.17 4.75 -22.67
CA ALA A 221 1.65 3.59 -21.91
C ALA A 221 1.32 3.70 -20.41
N VAL A 222 1.45 4.89 -19.83
CA VAL A 222 1.06 5.14 -18.43
C VAL A 222 -0.46 5.03 -18.27
N CYS A 223 -1.25 5.64 -19.16
CA CYS A 223 -2.71 5.57 -19.12
C CYS A 223 -3.24 4.13 -19.26
N PHE A 224 -2.64 3.34 -20.14
CA PHE A 224 -2.95 1.93 -20.31
C PHE A 224 -2.75 1.13 -19.01
N MET A 225 -1.66 1.39 -18.29
CA MET A 225 -1.39 0.72 -17.02
C MET A 225 -2.37 1.15 -15.92
N VAL A 226 -2.76 2.43 -15.88
CA VAL A 226 -3.77 2.93 -14.94
C VAL A 226 -5.12 2.26 -15.18
N GLU A 227 -5.56 2.18 -16.44
CA GLU A 227 -6.83 1.55 -16.80
C GLU A 227 -6.82 0.03 -16.53
N ALA A 228 -5.75 -0.66 -16.91
CA ALA A 228 -5.59 -2.09 -16.61
C ALA A 228 -5.49 -2.36 -15.10
N GLY A 229 -4.90 -1.43 -14.34
CA GLY A 229 -4.70 -1.52 -12.91
C GLY A 229 -5.94 -1.28 -12.05
N ARG A 230 -7.03 -0.75 -12.63
CA ARG A 230 -8.28 -0.45 -11.91
C ARG A 230 -8.88 -1.63 -11.16
N PHE A 231 -8.55 -2.87 -11.58
CA PHE A 231 -9.07 -4.11 -10.98
C PHE A 231 -8.03 -4.95 -10.25
N GLY A 232 -6.76 -4.53 -10.22
CA GLY A 232 -5.65 -5.26 -9.58
C GLY A 232 -4.67 -4.39 -8.80
N SER A 233 -5.00 -3.12 -8.57
CA SER A 233 -4.28 -2.06 -7.84
C SER A 233 -2.76 -2.16 -7.85
N PRO A 234 -2.08 -1.41 -8.73
CA PRO A 234 -0.68 -1.07 -8.54
C PRO A 234 -0.46 -0.47 -7.15
N ALA A 235 0.75 -0.65 -6.64
CA ALA A 235 1.19 -0.06 -5.37
C ALA A 235 0.92 1.47 -5.33
N PRO A 236 0.42 2.06 -4.22
CA PRO A 236 0.08 3.48 -4.17
C PRO A 236 1.22 4.42 -4.57
N GLY A 237 2.47 4.06 -4.26
CA GLY A 237 3.64 4.82 -4.70
C GLY A 237 3.77 4.88 -6.22
N VAL A 238 3.45 3.80 -6.92
CA VAL A 238 3.43 3.74 -8.40
C VAL A 238 2.29 4.60 -8.95
N ILE A 239 1.10 4.54 -8.34
CA ILE A 239 -0.04 5.38 -8.74
C ILE A 239 0.27 6.87 -8.57
N ARG A 240 0.81 7.28 -7.40
CA ARG A 240 1.29 8.65 -7.19
C ARG A 240 2.34 9.05 -8.22
N PHE A 241 3.28 8.16 -8.53
CA PHE A 241 4.31 8.42 -9.52
C PHE A 241 3.75 8.61 -10.94
N PHE A 242 2.74 7.83 -11.33
CA PHE A 242 2.02 8.00 -12.59
C PHE A 242 1.24 9.31 -12.62
N HIS A 243 0.55 9.65 -11.53
CA HIS A 243 -0.16 10.91 -11.39
C HIS A 243 0.79 12.12 -11.56
N ASP A 244 1.92 12.13 -10.86
CA ASP A 244 2.92 13.19 -10.97
C ASP A 244 3.50 13.30 -12.39
N ALA A 245 3.73 12.17 -13.06
CA ALA A 245 4.23 12.15 -14.43
C ALA A 245 3.20 12.72 -15.43
N LEU A 246 1.93 12.34 -15.30
CA LEU A 246 0.88 12.78 -16.21
C LEU A 246 0.47 14.24 -15.98
N THR A 247 0.42 14.71 -14.74
CA THR A 247 0.13 16.11 -14.40
C THR A 247 1.24 17.08 -14.81
N SER A 248 2.46 16.58 -15.03
CA SER A 248 3.56 17.39 -15.59
C SER A 248 3.38 17.73 -17.07
N LEU A 249 2.44 17.06 -17.76
CA LEU A 249 2.14 17.34 -19.17
C LEU A 249 1.28 18.59 -19.26
N ASP A 250 1.66 19.54 -20.12
CA ASP A 250 0.82 20.69 -20.45
C ASP A 250 -0.35 20.23 -21.35
N PRO A 251 -1.60 20.18 -20.85
CA PRO A 251 -2.74 19.74 -21.63
C PRO A 251 -3.14 20.76 -22.71
N THR A 252 -2.60 21.99 -22.66
CA THR A 252 -2.93 23.09 -23.56
C THR A 252 -2.10 23.11 -24.84
N ALA A 253 -1.24 22.11 -25.06
CA ALA A 253 -0.48 21.91 -26.27
C ALA A 253 -1.35 21.57 -27.49
N GLY A 254 -2.02 22.60 -28.02
CA GLY A 254 -2.32 22.78 -29.44
C GLY A 254 -3.67 22.27 -29.94
N SER A 255 -4.38 23.16 -30.65
CA SER A 255 -5.30 22.75 -31.70
C SER A 255 -4.61 21.76 -32.63
N CYS A 256 -5.20 20.60 -32.83
CA CYS A 256 -4.71 19.58 -33.75
C CYS A 256 -4.87 20.03 -35.22
N ASP A 257 -3.76 20.06 -35.97
CA ASP A 257 -3.66 20.60 -37.35
C ASP A 257 -4.22 19.68 -38.45
N HIS A 258 -5.04 18.68 -38.11
CA HIS A 258 -5.59 17.72 -39.06
C HIS A 258 -7.10 17.89 -39.27
N ALA A 259 -7.54 17.83 -40.54
CA ALA A 259 -8.93 18.00 -40.95
C ALA A 259 -9.78 16.73 -40.76
N GLU A 260 -9.12 15.58 -40.61
CA GLU A 260 -9.75 14.31 -40.31
C GLU A 260 -10.29 14.34 -38.87
N GLY A 261 -11.55 13.97 -38.67
CA GLY A 261 -12.14 13.90 -37.33
C GLY A 261 -11.33 12.99 -36.40
N HIS A 262 -11.39 13.24 -35.08
CA HIS A 262 -10.60 12.49 -34.10
C HIS A 262 -11.18 11.08 -33.89
N PRO A 263 -10.58 10.00 -34.44
CA PRO A 263 -11.02 8.65 -34.09
C PRO A 263 -10.90 8.43 -32.56
N SER A 264 -11.71 7.54 -32.01
CA SER A 264 -11.56 7.11 -30.62
C SER A 264 -10.24 6.36 -30.46
N LEU A 265 -9.57 6.55 -29.33
CA LEU A 265 -8.41 5.78 -28.94
C LEU A 265 -8.85 4.70 -27.94
N ASP A 266 -8.59 3.43 -28.24
CA ASP A 266 -8.76 2.34 -27.28
C ASP A 266 -7.40 2.08 -26.62
N LEU A 267 -7.31 2.26 -25.30
CA LEU A 267 -6.06 2.04 -24.57
C LEU A 267 -5.55 0.59 -24.71
N LYS A 268 -6.41 -0.39 -25.02
CA LYS A 268 -5.99 -1.77 -25.29
C LYS A 268 -5.13 -1.90 -26.54
N ASP A 269 -5.29 -0.97 -27.48
CA ASP A 269 -4.52 -0.93 -28.72
C ASP A 269 -3.21 -0.14 -28.55
N THR A 270 -2.90 0.34 -27.34
CA THR A 270 -1.67 1.08 -27.03
C THR A 270 -0.41 0.39 -27.56
N PRO A 271 -0.19 -0.92 -27.37
CA PRO A 271 0.99 -1.57 -27.93
C PRO A 271 1.07 -1.51 -29.46
N GLU A 272 -0.07 -1.57 -30.16
CA GLU A 272 -0.12 -1.44 -31.62
C GLU A 272 0.19 -0.01 -32.06
N HIS A 273 -0.38 0.98 -31.36
CA HIS A 273 -0.07 2.39 -31.59
C HIS A 273 1.42 2.68 -31.44
N LEU A 274 2.05 2.13 -30.39
CA LEU A 274 3.50 2.28 -30.13
C LEU A 274 4.38 1.66 -31.23
N ARG A 275 3.95 0.54 -31.82
CA ARG A 275 4.66 -0.10 -32.95
C ARG A 275 4.55 0.67 -34.24
N SER A 276 3.39 1.28 -34.49
CA SER A 276 3.11 1.97 -35.75
C SER A 276 4.02 3.18 -35.99
N ARG A 277 4.58 3.77 -34.92
CA ARG A 277 5.58 4.87 -34.88
C ARG A 277 5.38 5.98 -35.91
N THR A 278 4.15 6.18 -36.40
CA THR A 278 3.90 7.12 -37.48
C THR A 278 3.80 8.50 -36.84
N PRO A 279 4.76 9.42 -37.09
CA PRO A 279 4.72 10.74 -36.47
C PRO A 279 3.40 11.43 -36.81
N GLY A 280 2.68 11.89 -35.79
CA GLY A 280 1.36 12.53 -35.95
C GLY A 280 0.16 11.58 -36.07
N ALA A 281 0.35 10.25 -35.95
CA ALA A 281 -0.78 9.31 -35.93
C ALA A 281 -1.62 9.41 -34.64
N LEU A 282 -1.02 9.90 -33.55
CA LEU A 282 -1.72 10.14 -32.30
C LEU A 282 -2.16 11.60 -32.23
N CYS A 283 -3.48 11.80 -32.19
CA CYS A 283 -4.07 13.11 -32.01
C CYS A 283 -3.81 13.61 -30.58
N SER A 284 -3.16 14.77 -30.42
CA SER A 284 -2.85 15.39 -29.12
C SER A 284 -4.09 15.52 -28.24
N ARG A 285 -5.21 15.97 -28.80
CA ARG A 285 -6.49 16.09 -28.09
C ARG A 285 -6.94 14.76 -27.46
N ARG A 286 -6.82 13.64 -28.19
CA ARG A 286 -7.24 12.33 -27.67
C ARG A 286 -6.31 11.83 -26.57
N VAL A 287 -5.01 12.06 -26.72
CA VAL A 287 -4.04 11.75 -25.66
C VAL A 287 -4.37 12.56 -24.40
N THR A 288 -4.66 13.86 -24.52
CA THR A 288 -5.08 14.69 -23.38
C THR A 288 -6.36 14.16 -22.73
N GLU A 289 -7.38 13.78 -23.51
CA GLU A 289 -8.62 13.21 -22.98
C GLU A 289 -8.38 11.90 -22.20
N GLU A 290 -7.46 11.04 -22.64
CA GLU A 290 -7.09 9.83 -21.89
C GLU A 290 -6.25 10.13 -20.65
N VAL A 291 -5.35 11.12 -20.72
CA VAL A 291 -4.58 11.61 -19.57
C VAL A 291 -5.52 12.15 -18.49
N ASP A 292 -6.50 12.99 -18.86
CA ASP A 292 -7.48 13.54 -17.92
C ASP A 292 -8.31 12.42 -17.26
N LYS A 293 -8.74 11.41 -18.03
CA LYS A 293 -9.43 10.24 -17.47
C LYS A 293 -8.55 9.47 -16.49
N ALA A 294 -7.29 9.21 -16.86
CA ALA A 294 -6.35 8.49 -16.01
C ALA A 294 -6.06 9.25 -14.71
N ILE A 295 -5.86 10.57 -14.77
CA ILE A 295 -5.67 11.43 -13.58
C ILE A 295 -6.89 11.32 -12.65
N ASN A 296 -8.10 11.49 -13.19
CA ASN A 296 -9.32 11.38 -12.39
C ASN A 296 -9.48 9.99 -11.75
N ALA A 297 -9.20 8.92 -12.50
CA ALA A 297 -9.24 7.56 -11.97
C ALA A 297 -8.21 7.31 -10.85
N MET A 298 -7.01 7.91 -10.95
CA MET A 298 -5.99 7.82 -9.90
C MET A 298 -6.38 8.61 -8.66
N VAL A 299 -7.02 9.78 -8.81
CA VAL A 299 -7.55 10.55 -7.66
C VAL A 299 -8.60 9.74 -6.91
N GLU A 300 -9.57 9.13 -7.61
CA GLU A 300 -10.55 8.21 -7.01
C GLU A 300 -9.87 7.03 -6.30
N HIS A 301 -8.72 6.58 -6.81
CA HIS A 301 -7.99 5.46 -6.23
C HIS A 301 -7.18 5.82 -4.98
N LEU A 302 -6.55 7.00 -4.98
CA LEU A 302 -5.75 7.51 -3.87
C LEU A 302 -6.61 8.05 -2.73
N ASP A 303 -7.83 8.48 -3.05
CA ASP A 303 -8.79 9.05 -2.12
C ASP A 303 -10.21 8.50 -2.41
N PRO A 304 -10.46 7.21 -2.09
CA PRO A 304 -11.74 6.56 -2.37
C PRO A 304 -12.91 7.18 -1.58
N ASP A 305 -12.62 7.88 -0.47
CA ASP A 305 -13.61 8.48 0.42
C ASP A 305 -13.90 9.97 0.07
N GLY A 306 -13.18 10.52 -0.92
CA GLY A 306 -13.42 11.88 -1.44
C GLY A 306 -13.10 12.99 -0.44
N GLY A 307 -12.10 12.80 0.41
CA GLY A 307 -11.62 13.83 1.33
C GLY A 307 -11.18 15.08 0.56
N GLU A 308 -11.67 16.25 0.97
CA GLU A 308 -11.46 17.56 0.33
C GLU A 308 -9.98 18.00 0.16
N GLY A 309 -8.98 17.17 0.53
CA GLY A 309 -7.57 17.54 0.66
C GLY A 309 -6.72 17.60 -0.61
N LEU A 310 -7.13 16.98 -1.73
CA LEU A 310 -6.31 16.94 -2.97
C LEU A 310 -6.77 17.91 -4.08
N ARG A 311 -7.89 18.62 -3.91
CA ARG A 311 -8.41 19.54 -4.94
C ARG A 311 -7.81 20.95 -4.91
N ASP A 312 -6.99 21.29 -3.90
CA ASP A 312 -6.51 22.66 -3.67
C ASP A 312 -5.13 22.98 -4.27
N HIS A 313 -4.57 22.10 -5.11
CA HIS A 313 -3.25 22.31 -5.75
C HIS A 313 -3.26 22.21 -7.29
N SER A 314 -4.39 22.54 -7.93
CA SER A 314 -4.47 22.76 -9.39
C SER A 314 -4.58 24.25 -9.72
#